data_AF-A0A970K118-F1
#
_entry.id   AF-A0A970K118-F1
#
_cell.length_a   1.000
_cell.length_b   1.000
_cell.length_c   1.000
_cell.angle_alpha   90.00
_cell.angle_beta   90.00
_cell.angle_gamma   90.00
#
_symmetry.space_group_name_H-M   'P 1'
#
loop_
_entity.id
_entity.type
_entity.pdbx_description
1 polymer ?
#
loop_
_entity_poly.entity_id
_entity_poly.type
_entity_poly.pdbx_seq_one_letter_code
_entity_poly.pdbx_strand_id
1 'polypeptide(L)'
;MIEGRKAGDHGRVMRYGMVGGAPGSFIGRGHRAAISLEGCARLVAGCFSQSEEKNRQEGQQLGLDPERVYATFSDMALAEAGRNDPIPDP
;
A
#
# COMPACT_ATOMS: atom_id res chain seq x y z
N MET A 1 18.23 -22.75 23.37
CA MET A 1 16.81 -22.70 22.97
C MET A 1 16.59 -21.37 22.27
N ILE A 2 16.18 -21.38 21.01
CA ILE A 2 15.73 -20.18 20.31
C ILE A 2 14.20 -20.31 20.25
N GLU A 3 13.49 -19.45 20.97
CA GLU A 3 12.05 -19.38 20.86
C GLU A 3 11.71 -18.72 19.53
N GLY A 4 11.11 -19.48 18.61
CA GLY A 4 10.58 -18.92 17.37
C GLY A 4 9.46 -17.94 17.70
N ARG A 5 9.55 -16.71 17.19
CA ARG A 5 8.43 -15.76 17.17
C ARG A 5 7.20 -16.50 16.62
N LYS A 6 6.06 -16.41 17.31
CA LYS A 6 4.79 -16.90 16.78
C LYS A 6 4.62 -16.36 15.36
N ALA A 7 4.49 -17.26 14.39
CA ALA A 7 4.06 -16.91 13.05
C ALA A 7 2.76 -16.10 13.20
N GLY A 8 2.71 -14.94 12.54
CA GLY A 8 1.63 -13.98 12.66
C GLY A 8 0.26 -14.62 12.47
N ASP A 9 -0.74 -14.03 13.12
CA ASP A 9 -2.15 -14.42 13.04
C ASP A 9 -2.57 -14.70 11.58
N HIS A 10 -2.87 -15.97 11.28
CA HIS A 10 -3.24 -16.44 9.94
C HIS A 10 -4.65 -15.94 9.51
N GLY A 11 -5.31 -15.12 10.34
CA GLY A 11 -6.58 -14.47 10.05
C GLY A 11 -6.50 -12.95 9.80
N ARG A 12 -5.32 -12.32 9.87
CA ARG A 12 -5.20 -10.86 9.69
C ARG A 12 -4.93 -10.47 8.25
N VAL A 13 -5.80 -9.66 7.65
CA VAL A 13 -5.56 -9.03 6.33
C VAL A 13 -4.30 -8.16 6.41
N MET A 14 -3.29 -8.48 5.60
CA MET A 14 -2.07 -7.71 5.45
C MET A 14 -2.37 -6.34 4.87
N ARG A 15 -1.92 -5.28 5.52
CA ARG A 15 -1.99 -3.92 4.95
C ARG A 15 -0.70 -3.66 4.17
N TYR A 16 -0.79 -3.05 3.00
CA TYR A 16 0.38 -2.67 2.22
C TYR A 16 0.20 -1.31 1.55
N GLY A 17 1.33 -0.67 1.21
CA GLY A 17 1.37 0.50 0.35
C GLY A 17 2.06 0.19 -0.98
N MET A 18 1.88 1.06 -1.97
CA MET A 18 2.43 0.86 -3.31
C MET A 18 3.09 2.12 -3.85
N VAL A 19 4.26 1.95 -4.47
CA VAL A 19 4.97 3.01 -5.20
C VAL A 19 4.97 2.67 -6.69
N GLY A 20 4.55 3.62 -7.53
CA GLY A 20 4.30 3.40 -8.95
C GLY A 20 2.93 2.79 -9.25
N GLY A 21 2.66 2.49 -10.52
CA GLY A 21 1.36 1.95 -10.94
C GLY A 21 0.29 3.01 -11.20
N ALA A 22 0.69 4.17 -11.74
CA ALA A 22 -0.17 5.27 -12.21
C ALA A 22 -1.32 4.81 -13.13
N PRO A 23 -2.30 5.69 -13.44
CA PRO A 23 -3.46 5.34 -14.27
C PRO A 23 -3.06 4.75 -15.61
N GLY A 24 -3.70 3.62 -15.95
CA GLY A 24 -3.40 2.86 -17.18
C GLY A 24 -2.16 1.96 -17.10
N SER A 25 -1.47 1.88 -15.96
CA SER A 25 -0.32 0.98 -15.80
C SER A 25 -0.73 -0.50 -15.80
N PHE A 26 -0.21 -1.25 -16.79
CA PHE A 26 -0.39 -2.70 -16.86
C PHE A 26 0.26 -3.42 -15.67
N ILE A 27 1.51 -3.07 -15.36
CA ILE A 27 2.26 -3.66 -14.23
C ILE A 27 1.58 -3.34 -12.91
N GLY A 28 1.15 -2.08 -12.70
CA GLY A 28 0.48 -1.70 -11.47
C GLY A 28 -0.80 -2.50 -11.22
N ARG A 29 -1.61 -2.68 -12.27
CA ARG A 29 -2.81 -3.53 -12.21
C ARG A 29 -2.48 -4.99 -11.93
N GLY A 30 -1.45 -5.54 -12.58
CA GLY A 30 -1.02 -6.93 -12.41
C GLY A 30 -0.57 -7.23 -10.97
N HIS A 31 0.25 -6.37 -10.37
CA HIS A 31 0.69 -6.52 -8.98
C HIS A 31 -0.49 -6.48 -8.01
N ARG A 32 -1.40 -5.51 -8.16
CA ARG A 32 -2.60 -5.43 -7.29
C ARG A 32 -3.47 -6.68 -7.43
N ALA A 33 -3.65 -7.20 -8.64
CA ALA A 33 -4.41 -8.43 -8.87
C ALA A 33 -3.75 -9.64 -8.20
N ALA A 34 -2.44 -9.81 -8.35
CA ALA A 34 -1.69 -10.90 -7.74
C ALA A 34 -1.73 -10.84 -6.20
N ILE A 35 -1.54 -9.65 -5.62
CA ILE A 35 -1.57 -9.45 -4.16
C ILE A 35 -2.97 -9.70 -3.59
N SER A 36 -4.02 -9.34 -4.32
CA SER A 36 -5.41 -9.47 -3.84
C SER A 36 -6.00 -10.87 -4.04
N LEU A 37 -5.29 -11.80 -4.71
CA LEU A 37 -5.82 -13.07 -5.19
C LEU A 37 -6.47 -13.92 -4.09
N GLU A 38 -5.86 -13.94 -2.90
CA GLU A 38 -6.33 -14.74 -1.76
C GLU A 38 -7.15 -13.90 -0.75
N GLY A 39 -7.42 -12.63 -1.04
CA GLY A 39 -8.10 -11.72 -0.11
C GLY A 39 -7.32 -11.41 1.17
N CYS A 40 -6.08 -11.89 1.28
CA CYS A 40 -5.24 -11.73 2.46
C CYS A 40 -4.52 -10.39 2.53
N ALA A 41 -4.73 -9.48 1.57
CA ALA A 41 -4.04 -8.20 1.52
C ALA A 41 -4.96 -7.05 1.10
N ARG A 42 -4.69 -5.86 1.66
CA ARG A 42 -5.42 -4.62 1.40
C ARG A 42 -4.44 -3.48 1.16
N LEU A 43 -4.60 -2.82 0.01
CA LEU A 43 -3.89 -1.57 -0.28
C LEU A 43 -4.47 -0.47 0.60
N VAL A 44 -3.62 0.22 1.36
CA VAL A 44 -4.05 1.29 2.27
C VAL A 44 -3.43 2.65 1.96
N ALA A 45 -2.30 2.69 1.26
CA ALA A 45 -1.65 3.94 0.87
C ALA A 45 -0.90 3.80 -0.47
N GLY A 46 -0.53 4.93 -1.08
CA GLY A 46 0.35 4.86 -2.24
C GLY A 46 0.95 6.18 -2.71
N CYS A 47 1.93 6.04 -3.59
CA CYS A 47 2.62 7.09 -4.33
C CYS A 47 2.77 6.60 -5.79
N PHE A 48 1.76 6.85 -6.62
CA PHE A 48 1.58 6.20 -7.92
C PHE A 48 2.27 6.92 -9.08
N SER A 49 2.40 8.25 -9.01
CA SER A 49 2.96 9.08 -10.08
C SER A 49 3.63 10.34 -9.54
N GLN A 50 4.62 10.85 -10.28
CA GLN A 50 5.19 12.19 -10.05
C GLN A 50 4.22 13.32 -10.43
N SER A 51 3.27 13.04 -11.32
CA SER A 51 2.19 13.98 -11.65
C SER A 51 1.14 13.95 -10.54
N GLU A 52 0.93 15.07 -9.87
CA GLU A 52 -0.05 15.19 -8.79
C GLU A 52 -1.45 14.76 -9.23
N GLU A 53 -1.87 15.21 -10.42
CA GLU A 53 -3.15 14.85 -11.02
C GLU A 53 -3.30 13.34 -11.18
N LYS A 54 -2.34 12.68 -11.83
CA LYS A 54 -2.36 11.22 -12.03
C LYS A 54 -2.28 10.46 -10.71
N ASN A 55 -1.52 10.98 -9.75
CA ASN A 55 -1.35 10.37 -8.44
C ASN A 55 -2.67 10.37 -7.66
N ARG A 56 -3.33 11.52 -7.59
CA ARG A 56 -4.66 11.66 -6.96
C ARG A 56 -5.72 10.84 -7.68
N GLN A 57 -5.69 10.85 -9.02
CA GLN A 57 -6.61 10.08 -9.85
C GLN A 57 -6.50 8.57 -9.55
N GLU A 58 -5.29 8.01 -9.52
CA GLU A 58 -5.10 6.59 -9.21
C GLU A 58 -5.55 6.27 -7.78
N GLY A 59 -5.19 7.11 -6.80
CA GLY A 59 -5.63 6.95 -5.42
C GLY A 59 -7.15 6.91 -5.28
N GLN A 60 -7.84 7.82 -5.99
CA GLN A 60 -9.31 7.85 -6.03
C GLN A 60 -9.90 6.60 -6.69
N GLN A 61 -9.36 6.16 -7.83
CA GLN A 61 -9.81 4.95 -8.52
C GLN A 61 -9.63 3.68 -7.68
N LEU A 62 -8.62 3.66 -6.82
CA LEU A 62 -8.34 2.57 -5.89
C LEU A 62 -9.08 2.68 -4.56
N GLY A 63 -9.89 3.74 -4.37
CA GLY A 63 -10.68 3.94 -3.16
C GLY A 63 -9.83 4.22 -1.92
N LEU A 64 -8.65 4.82 -2.09
CA LEU A 64 -7.78 5.19 -0.98
C LEU A 64 -8.24 6.48 -0.32
N ASP A 65 -7.96 6.56 0.98
CA ASP A 65 -8.03 7.81 1.72
C ASP A 65 -7.09 8.84 1.06
N PRO A 66 -7.58 10.04 0.68
CA PRO A 66 -6.74 11.10 0.12
C PRO A 66 -5.54 11.47 1.01
N GLU A 67 -5.65 11.32 2.34
CA GLU A 67 -4.55 11.58 3.28
C GLU A 67 -3.46 10.50 3.26
N ARG A 68 -3.69 9.41 2.52
CA ARG A 68 -2.75 8.28 2.32
C ARG A 68 -2.30 8.18 0.85
N VAL A 69 -2.49 9.23 0.07
CA VAL A 69 -1.95 9.38 -1.28
C VAL A 69 -0.82 10.41 -1.23
N TYR A 70 0.40 9.92 -1.27
CA TYR A 70 1.61 10.70 -1.02
C TYR A 70 2.28 11.15 -2.32
N ALA A 71 2.90 12.33 -2.29
CA ALA A 71 3.64 12.87 -3.44
C ALA A 71 4.96 12.14 -3.69
N THR A 72 5.60 11.65 -2.63
CA THR A 72 6.85 10.88 -2.72
C THR A 72 6.78 9.61 -1.86
N PHE A 73 7.59 8.61 -2.23
CA PHE A 73 7.71 7.39 -1.44
C PHE A 73 8.35 7.65 -0.07
N SER A 74 9.24 8.63 0.02
CA SER A 74 9.89 9.03 1.28
C SER A 74 8.87 9.61 2.26
N ASP A 75 8.00 10.49 1.78
CA ASP A 75 6.92 11.07 2.60
C ASP A 75 5.96 9.98 3.06
N MET A 76 5.62 9.04 2.18
CA MET A 76 4.79 7.89 2.53
C MET A 76 5.41 7.07 3.66
N ALA A 77 6.70 6.71 3.55
CA ALA A 77 7.37 5.89 4.55
C ALA A 77 7.43 6.60 5.92
N LEU A 78 7.78 7.89 5.94
CA LEU A 78 7.88 8.68 7.17
C LEU A 78 6.51 8.89 7.82
N ALA A 79 5.49 9.25 7.04
CA ALA A 79 4.16 9.50 7.54
C ALA A 79 3.52 8.21 8.09
N GLU A 80 3.61 7.11 7.34
CA GLU A 80 3.01 5.83 7.72
C GLU A 80 3.66 5.24 8.98
N ALA A 81 4.96 5.42 9.18
CA ALA A 81 5.64 5.00 10.40
C ALA A 81 5.09 5.67 11.68
N GLY A 82 4.51 6.87 11.55
CA GLY A 82 3.93 7.63 12.67
C GLY A 82 2.43 7.42 12.90
N ARG A 83 1.73 6.66 12.04
CA ARG A 83 0.26 6.48 12.18
C ARG A 83 -0.08 5.45 13.26
N ASN A 84 -1.24 5.64 13.89
CA ASN A 84 -1.81 4.65 14.82
C ASN A 84 -2.20 3.34 14.11
N ASP A 85 -2.43 3.40 12.80
CA ASP A 85 -2.77 2.29 11.92
C ASP A 85 -1.81 2.22 10.72
N PRO A 86 -0.53 1.89 10.95
CA PRO A 86 0.53 2.04 9.95
C PRO A 86 0.50 0.93 8.90
N ILE A 87 1.09 1.19 7.73
CA ILE A 87 1.65 0.09 6.92
C ILE A 87 2.68 -0.64 7.80
N PRO A 88 2.50 -1.95 8.06
CA PRO A 88 3.43 -2.70 8.88
C PRO A 88 4.80 -2.75 8.22
N ASP A 89 5.85 -2.57 9.02
CA ASP A 89 7.23 -2.83 8.63
C ASP A 89 7.38 -4.34 8.29
N PRO A 90 8.04 -4.72 7.18
CA PRO A 90 8.31 -6.11 6.80
C PRO A 90 8.93 -6.99 7.90
#